data_AF-A0A5N8UMC1-F1
#
_entry.id   AF-A0A5N8UMC1-F1
#
_cell.length_a   1.000
_cell.length_b   1.000
_cell.length_c   1.000
_cell.angle_alpha   90.00
_cell.angle_beta   90.00
_cell.angle_gamma   90.00
#
_symmetry.space_group_name_H-M   'P 1'
#
loop_
_entity.id
_entity.type
_entity.pdbx_description
1 polymer ?
#
loop_
_entity_poly.entity_id
_entity_poly.type
_entity_poly.pdbx_seq_one_letter_code
_entity_poly.pdbx_strand_id
1 'polypeptide(L)'
;MKNKISLTILSFLANFIMAGFATQFGMLIEPIASKFAANVNEVASIFSLLNGGALAGTIAAFFLIEKIGVKRMTLLSYLCIALSAAALHFTSSLNVVMIAMTIIGLCGGVGLCIAGTIVVSVWKDKIQSTMLVVQDATFNVAGVVFPLITTYALSHALSWSYSYLAVGLVALGTAMMAMMTNFDLCESKSENSNETASGGEKSEWNFSIISAGIGLFLGMLALYTFLTWAPMFVKQKFDIPFEEAGNIITQYWSAALVGALISTLIVSRVKIQHFLMGMMTLALIITSLIVTTDKLEWMSYLTYGYGFACAALYNAFIAYGVSFVKQASSKNVSYILISGSAGAMFSPAISSMFESVIGLQTVMYAIPVIYAIILGMLVMSRRQAAENSLAMA
;
A
#
# COMPACT_ATOMS: atom_id res chain seq x y z
N MET A 1 -24.71 19.94 -3.59
CA MET A 1 -23.38 19.89 -4.24
C MET A 1 -22.24 20.10 -3.26
N LYS A 2 -22.23 21.16 -2.42
CA LYS A 2 -21.20 21.41 -1.39
C LYS A 2 -20.91 20.18 -0.49
N ASN A 3 -21.96 19.49 0.00
CA ASN A 3 -21.79 18.32 0.85
C ASN A 3 -21.16 17.11 0.13
N LYS A 4 -21.49 16.89 -1.15
CA LYS A 4 -20.89 15.82 -1.97
C LYS A 4 -19.41 16.04 -2.21
N ILE A 5 -19.02 17.29 -2.48
CA ILE A 5 -17.61 17.67 -2.66
C ILE A 5 -16.84 17.47 -1.36
N SER A 6 -17.41 17.91 -0.23
CA SER A 6 -16.79 17.72 1.10
C SER A 6 -16.54 16.26 1.42
N LEU A 7 -17.54 15.40 1.24
CA LEU A 7 -17.42 13.96 1.43
C LEU A 7 -16.35 13.34 0.51
N THR A 8 -16.30 13.75 -0.76
CA THR A 8 -15.30 13.26 -1.70
C THR A 8 -13.88 13.66 -1.29
N ILE A 9 -13.68 14.91 -0.85
CA ILE A 9 -12.39 15.37 -0.33
C ILE A 9 -11.98 14.60 0.93
N LEU A 10 -12.92 14.31 1.85
CA LEU A 10 -12.65 13.48 3.02
C LEU A 10 -12.17 12.07 2.65
N SER A 11 -12.76 11.48 1.60
CA SER A 11 -12.32 10.19 1.07
C SER A 11 -10.89 10.25 0.52
N PHE A 12 -10.56 11.31 -0.22
CA PHE A 12 -9.21 11.52 -0.75
C PHE A 12 -8.19 11.75 0.37
N LEU A 13 -8.54 12.57 1.37
CA LEU A 13 -7.70 12.82 2.54
C LEU A 13 -7.44 11.55 3.36
N ALA A 14 -8.38 10.62 3.43
CA ALA A 14 -8.18 9.33 4.10
C ALA A 14 -7.02 8.53 3.49
N ASN A 15 -7.06 8.35 2.17
CA ASN A 15 -6.00 7.69 1.43
C ASN A 15 -4.68 8.46 1.56
N PHE A 16 -4.75 9.79 1.47
CA PHE A 16 -3.58 10.68 1.60
C PHE A 16 -2.88 10.51 2.96
N ILE A 17 -3.63 10.45 4.06
CA ILE A 17 -3.10 10.29 5.42
C ILE A 17 -2.44 8.93 5.59
N MET A 18 -3.12 7.84 5.21
CA MET A 18 -2.57 6.49 5.36
C MET A 18 -1.30 6.31 4.51
N ALA A 19 -1.34 6.77 3.26
CA ALA A 19 -0.17 6.83 2.39
C ALA A 19 0.95 7.65 3.01
N GLY A 20 0.64 8.79 3.63
CA GLY A 20 1.62 9.63 4.29
C GLY A 20 2.46 8.86 5.30
N PHE A 21 1.85 8.06 6.17
CA PHE A 21 2.62 7.22 7.09
C PHE A 21 3.36 6.07 6.41
N ALA A 22 2.70 5.40 5.45
CA ALA A 22 3.18 4.16 4.82
C ALA A 22 4.18 4.35 3.68
N THR A 23 4.41 5.56 3.18
CA THR A 23 5.28 5.80 2.01
C THR A 23 6.67 6.29 2.38
N GLN A 24 6.79 6.99 3.52
CA GLN A 24 8.03 7.61 3.97
C GLN A 24 8.85 6.74 4.94
N PHE A 25 8.37 5.55 5.28
CA PHE A 25 8.92 4.80 6.41
C PHE A 25 10.34 4.27 6.21
N GLY A 26 10.71 3.83 5.00
CA GLY A 26 12.06 3.35 4.71
C GLY A 26 13.12 4.41 5.00
N MET A 27 12.76 5.68 4.86
CA MET A 27 13.62 6.83 5.15
C MET A 27 13.62 7.24 6.62
N LEU A 28 12.84 6.58 7.47
CA LEU A 28 12.75 6.90 8.90
C LEU A 28 13.34 5.78 9.77
N ILE A 29 13.68 4.62 9.18
CA ILE A 29 14.29 3.49 9.90
C ILE A 29 15.57 3.93 10.64
N GLU A 30 16.55 4.48 9.93
CA GLU A 30 17.84 4.84 10.52
C GLU A 30 17.73 6.03 11.51
N PRO A 31 17.00 7.12 11.19
CA PRO A 31 16.76 8.21 12.14
C PRO A 31 16.04 7.78 13.44
N ILE A 32 15.10 6.84 13.36
CA ILE A 32 14.42 6.30 14.55
C ILE A 32 15.38 5.39 15.33
N ALA A 33 16.09 4.48 14.65
CA ALA A 33 17.04 3.56 15.28
C ALA A 33 18.13 4.33 16.05
N SER A 34 18.70 5.37 15.45
CA SER A 34 19.70 6.23 16.08
C SER A 34 19.14 7.01 17.28
N LYS A 35 17.91 7.55 17.19
CA LYS A 35 17.28 8.30 18.29
C LYS A 35 17.04 7.44 19.54
N PHE A 36 16.64 6.19 19.37
CA PHE A 36 16.30 5.28 20.49
C PHE A 36 17.40 4.28 20.83
N ALA A 37 18.56 4.36 20.17
CA ALA A 37 19.64 3.36 20.27
C ALA A 37 19.12 1.92 20.07
N ALA A 38 18.17 1.76 19.14
CA ALA A 38 17.47 0.51 18.87
C ALA A 38 18.07 -0.22 17.67
N ASN A 39 17.79 -1.52 17.55
CA ASN A 39 18.20 -2.29 16.39
C ASN A 39 17.39 -1.84 15.16
N VAL A 40 18.08 -1.60 14.04
CA VAL A 40 17.47 -1.27 12.74
C VAL A 40 16.38 -2.27 12.34
N ASN A 41 16.60 -3.57 12.58
CA ASN A 41 15.64 -4.63 12.30
C ASN A 41 14.38 -4.52 13.14
N GLU A 42 14.53 -4.14 14.41
CA GLU A 42 13.40 -3.91 15.32
C GLU A 42 12.56 -2.73 14.81
N VAL A 43 13.21 -1.61 14.46
CA VAL A 43 12.53 -0.44 13.89
C VAL A 43 11.84 -0.76 12.57
N ALA A 44 12.51 -1.49 11.66
CA ALA A 44 11.93 -1.92 10.40
C ALA A 44 10.70 -2.82 10.61
N SER A 45 10.70 -3.67 11.64
CA SER A 45 9.55 -4.53 11.98
C SER A 45 8.33 -3.75 12.46
N ILE A 46 8.49 -2.53 12.99
CA ILE A 46 7.37 -1.66 13.41
C ILE A 46 6.45 -1.36 12.23
N PHE A 47 6.95 -1.34 11.00
CA PHE A 47 6.11 -1.11 9.82
C PHE A 47 5.19 -2.27 9.50
N SER A 48 5.48 -3.48 9.97
CA SER A 48 4.52 -4.56 9.99
C SER A 48 3.36 -4.29 10.95
N LEU A 49 3.59 -3.58 12.06
CA LEU A 49 2.52 -3.17 12.97
C LEU A 49 1.63 -2.09 12.35
N LEU A 50 2.21 -1.16 11.58
CA LEU A 50 1.44 -0.16 10.83
C LEU A 50 0.52 -0.82 9.79
N ASN A 51 1.09 -1.66 8.93
CA ASN A 51 0.32 -2.34 7.87
C ASN A 51 -0.65 -3.40 8.44
N GLY A 52 -0.24 -4.13 9.47
CA GLY A 52 -1.10 -5.07 10.19
C GLY A 52 -2.23 -4.38 10.94
N GLY A 53 -1.94 -3.22 11.54
CA GLY A 53 -2.94 -2.32 12.09
C GLY A 53 -3.94 -1.90 11.01
N ALA A 54 -3.48 -1.51 9.82
CA ALA A 54 -4.38 -1.13 8.72
C ALA A 54 -5.29 -2.27 8.29
N LEU A 55 -4.77 -3.48 8.13
CA LEU A 55 -5.59 -4.66 7.82
C LEU A 55 -6.62 -4.92 8.92
N ALA A 56 -6.20 -4.93 10.19
CA ALA A 56 -7.09 -5.12 11.33
C ALA A 56 -8.16 -4.02 11.41
N GLY A 57 -7.79 -2.77 11.12
CA GLY A 57 -8.66 -1.61 11.08
C GLY A 57 -9.72 -1.71 9.99
N THR A 58 -9.36 -2.13 8.79
CA THR A 58 -10.32 -2.36 7.70
C THR A 58 -11.32 -3.46 8.06
N ILE A 59 -10.87 -4.55 8.70
CA ILE A 59 -11.76 -5.62 9.18
C ILE A 59 -12.67 -5.09 10.31
N ALA A 60 -12.11 -4.35 11.27
CA ALA A 60 -12.88 -3.77 12.37
C ALA A 60 -13.94 -2.77 11.89
N ALA A 61 -13.60 -1.97 10.87
CA ALA A 61 -14.51 -0.99 10.27
C ALA A 61 -15.79 -1.66 9.74
N PHE A 62 -15.67 -2.83 9.12
CA PHE A 62 -16.81 -3.59 8.61
C PHE A 62 -17.88 -3.83 9.70
N PHE A 63 -17.49 -4.14 10.93
CA PHE A 63 -18.43 -4.40 12.03
C PHE A 63 -18.81 -3.16 12.84
N LEU A 64 -17.93 -2.16 12.89
CA LEU A 64 -18.08 -1.00 13.77
C LEU A 64 -18.80 0.17 13.11
N ILE A 65 -18.71 0.32 11.78
CA ILE A 65 -19.33 1.43 11.05
C ILE A 65 -20.85 1.42 11.23
N GLU A 66 -21.50 0.24 11.14
CA GLU A 66 -22.95 0.10 11.31
C GLU A 66 -23.42 0.47 12.72
N LYS A 67 -22.60 0.19 13.75
CA LYS A 67 -22.97 0.42 15.16
C LYS A 67 -22.72 1.85 15.61
N ILE A 68 -21.62 2.45 15.17
CA ILE A 68 -21.13 3.75 15.67
C ILE A 68 -21.50 4.89 14.72
N GLY A 69 -21.71 4.59 13.44
CA GLY A 69 -21.97 5.57 12.39
C GLY A 69 -20.69 6.10 11.75
N VAL A 70 -20.76 6.40 10.44
CA VAL A 70 -19.63 6.81 9.61
C VAL A 70 -19.00 8.10 10.13
N LYS A 71 -19.81 9.10 10.51
CA LYS A 71 -19.29 10.40 10.98
C LYS A 71 -18.46 10.27 12.25
N ARG A 72 -18.98 9.55 13.26
CA ARG A 72 -18.30 9.38 14.56
C ARG A 72 -17.02 8.56 14.41
N MET A 73 -17.05 7.50 13.61
CA MET A 73 -15.86 6.69 13.32
C MET A 73 -14.77 7.50 12.60
N THR A 74 -15.17 8.34 11.64
CA THR A 74 -14.26 9.26 10.92
C THR A 74 -13.56 10.19 11.92
N LEU A 75 -14.33 10.85 12.80
CA LEU A 75 -13.80 11.78 13.79
C LEU A 75 -12.85 11.11 14.78
N LEU A 76 -13.28 9.99 15.37
CA LEU A 76 -12.45 9.25 16.33
C LEU A 76 -11.15 8.78 15.69
N SER A 77 -11.20 8.25 14.46
CA SER A 77 -10.01 7.74 13.78
C SER A 77 -8.99 8.85 13.52
N TYR A 78 -9.39 9.98 12.95
CA TYR A 78 -8.44 11.05 12.62
C TYR A 78 -7.95 11.83 13.84
N LEU A 79 -8.75 11.96 14.90
CA LEU A 79 -8.28 12.49 16.18
C LEU A 79 -7.26 11.56 16.82
N CYS A 80 -7.51 10.24 16.82
CA CYS A 80 -6.55 9.25 17.31
C CYS A 80 -5.25 9.25 16.51
N ILE A 81 -5.31 9.37 15.17
CA ILE A 81 -4.12 9.50 14.31
C ILE A 81 -3.33 10.76 14.67
N ALA A 82 -4.00 11.90 14.82
CA ALA A 82 -3.36 13.16 15.17
C ALA A 82 -2.68 13.11 16.55
N LEU A 83 -3.38 12.56 17.55
CA LEU A 83 -2.82 12.36 18.89
C LEU A 83 -1.63 11.40 18.88
N SER A 84 -1.71 10.32 18.10
CA SER A 84 -0.61 9.37 17.92
C SER A 84 0.60 10.02 17.22
N ALA A 85 0.37 10.85 16.20
CA ALA A 85 1.42 11.61 15.53
C ALA A 85 2.09 12.63 16.48
N ALA A 86 1.32 13.29 17.34
CA ALA A 86 1.87 14.14 18.40
C ALA A 86 2.67 13.33 19.43
N ALA A 87 2.18 12.16 19.83
CA ALA A 87 2.90 11.26 20.75
C ALA A 87 4.24 10.81 20.17
N LEU A 88 4.33 10.55 18.86
CA LEU A 88 5.59 10.25 18.17
C LEU A 88 6.60 11.41 18.24
N HIS A 89 6.15 12.65 18.36
CA HIS A 89 7.03 13.81 18.47
C HIS A 89 7.64 13.97 19.87
N PHE A 90 6.88 13.69 20.92
CA PHE A 90 7.31 13.87 22.30
C PHE A 90 7.86 12.60 22.96
N THR A 91 7.82 11.46 22.27
CA THR A 91 8.22 10.19 22.88
C THR A 91 9.74 10.06 23.05
N SER A 92 10.11 9.45 24.18
CA SER A 92 11.47 8.99 24.50
C SER A 92 11.58 7.46 24.54
N SER A 93 10.51 6.74 24.18
CA SER A 93 10.47 5.27 24.22
C SER A 93 10.01 4.67 22.89
N LEU A 94 10.73 3.64 22.44
CA LEU A 94 10.40 2.86 21.24
C LEU A 94 9.04 2.12 21.38
N ASN A 95 8.68 1.70 22.59
CA ASN A 95 7.38 1.05 22.83
C ASN A 95 6.20 1.96 22.49
N VAL A 96 6.33 3.25 22.78
CA VAL A 96 5.31 4.24 22.39
C VAL A 96 5.26 4.41 20.88
N VAL A 97 6.40 4.32 20.18
CA VAL A 97 6.43 4.32 18.70
C VAL A 97 5.67 3.12 18.15
N MET A 98 5.90 1.92 18.69
CA MET A 98 5.18 0.69 18.30
C MET A 98 3.67 0.81 18.50
N ILE A 99 3.24 1.28 19.68
CA ILE A 99 1.82 1.47 19.99
C ILE A 99 1.20 2.53 19.07
N ALA A 100 1.87 3.68 18.90
CA ALA A 100 1.39 4.75 18.04
C ALA A 100 1.26 4.30 16.59
N MET A 101 2.25 3.57 16.04
CA MET A 101 2.18 3.02 14.68
C MET A 101 1.05 2.01 14.50
N THR A 102 0.81 1.17 15.51
CA THR A 102 -0.31 0.23 15.49
C THR A 102 -1.66 0.96 15.48
N ILE A 103 -1.82 1.99 16.32
CA ILE A 103 -3.04 2.81 16.38
C ILE A 103 -3.25 3.58 15.08
N ILE A 104 -2.20 4.21 14.55
CA ILE A 104 -2.22 4.92 13.27
C ILE A 104 -2.64 3.96 12.16
N GLY A 105 -2.07 2.75 12.13
CA GLY A 105 -2.46 1.69 11.21
C GLY A 105 -3.95 1.37 11.34
N LEU A 106 -4.40 1.02 12.54
CA LEU A 106 -5.80 0.67 12.81
C LEU A 106 -6.78 1.77 12.39
N CYS A 107 -6.55 3.00 12.83
CA CYS A 107 -7.39 4.14 12.46
C CYS A 107 -7.29 4.47 10.96
N GLY A 108 -6.11 4.32 10.36
CA GLY A 108 -5.89 4.50 8.93
C GLY A 108 -6.67 3.48 8.10
N GLY A 109 -6.63 2.21 8.49
CA GLY A 109 -7.40 1.13 7.87
C GLY A 109 -8.92 1.33 7.96
N VAL A 110 -9.41 1.85 9.09
CA VAL A 110 -10.79 2.31 9.23
C VAL A 110 -11.08 3.46 8.25
N GLY A 111 -10.18 4.45 8.18
CA GLY A 111 -10.27 5.57 7.24
C GLY A 111 -10.35 5.14 5.78
N LEU A 112 -9.54 4.16 5.35
CA LEU A 112 -9.57 3.60 3.99
C LEU A 112 -10.93 2.96 3.67
N CYS A 113 -11.50 2.20 4.61
CA CYS A 113 -12.82 1.59 4.45
C CYS A 113 -13.92 2.66 4.31
N ILE A 114 -13.86 3.70 5.16
CA ILE A 114 -14.79 4.84 5.10
C ILE A 114 -14.65 5.58 3.76
N ALA A 115 -13.43 5.80 3.27
CA ALA A 115 -13.18 6.47 2.00
C ALA A 115 -13.82 5.77 0.81
N GLY A 116 -13.65 4.45 0.71
CA GLY A 116 -14.32 3.65 -0.32
C GLY A 116 -15.84 3.72 -0.20
N THR A 117 -16.37 3.62 1.02
CA THR A 117 -17.81 3.70 1.31
C THR A 117 -18.40 5.05 0.88
N ILE A 118 -17.69 6.15 1.15
CA ILE A 118 -18.11 7.50 0.75
C ILE A 118 -18.18 7.64 -0.77
N VAL A 119 -17.18 7.17 -1.51
CA VAL A 119 -17.18 7.30 -2.98
C VAL A 119 -18.34 6.52 -3.59
N VAL A 120 -18.58 5.29 -3.12
CA VAL A 120 -19.68 4.42 -3.57
C VAL A 120 -21.05 4.98 -3.18
N SER A 121 -21.16 5.70 -2.05
CA SER A 121 -22.43 6.27 -1.60
C SER A 121 -22.78 7.57 -2.33
N VAL A 122 -21.78 8.43 -2.62
CA VAL A 122 -21.94 9.78 -3.19
C VAL A 122 -22.05 9.78 -4.71
N TRP A 123 -21.28 8.94 -5.39
CA TRP A 123 -21.16 8.90 -6.85
C TRP A 123 -21.79 7.63 -7.45
N LYS A 124 -22.23 7.71 -8.70
CA LYS A 124 -22.91 6.63 -9.42
C LYS A 124 -22.32 6.43 -10.81
N ASP A 125 -22.52 5.23 -11.34
CA ASP A 125 -22.16 4.82 -12.71
C ASP A 125 -20.69 5.11 -13.05
N LYS A 126 -20.42 5.59 -14.27
CA LYS A 126 -19.06 5.86 -14.76
C LYS A 126 -18.27 6.85 -13.89
N ILE A 127 -18.94 7.77 -13.20
CA ILE A 127 -18.28 8.75 -12.33
C ILE A 127 -17.75 8.06 -11.07
N GLN A 128 -18.45 7.06 -10.54
CA GLN A 128 -17.99 6.29 -9.37
C GLN A 128 -16.65 5.61 -9.64
N SER A 129 -16.53 4.90 -10.76
CA SER A 129 -15.26 4.26 -11.16
C SER A 129 -14.14 5.28 -11.34
N THR A 130 -14.45 6.45 -11.92
CA THR A 130 -13.47 7.53 -12.08
C THR A 130 -13.00 8.07 -10.72
N MET A 131 -13.92 8.27 -9.78
CA MET A 131 -13.58 8.77 -8.43
C MET A 131 -12.74 7.78 -7.63
N LEU A 132 -12.95 6.47 -7.79
CA LEU A 132 -12.10 5.44 -7.17
C LEU A 132 -10.67 5.50 -7.71
N VAL A 133 -10.49 5.74 -9.02
CA VAL A 133 -9.14 5.93 -9.62
C VAL A 133 -8.48 7.19 -9.08
N VAL A 134 -9.22 8.30 -8.94
CA VAL A 134 -8.67 9.54 -8.33
C VAL A 134 -8.31 9.32 -6.85
N GLN A 135 -9.09 8.52 -6.13
CA GLN A 135 -8.81 8.16 -4.74
C GLN A 135 -7.47 7.40 -4.64
N ASP A 136 -7.21 6.44 -5.54
CA ASP A 136 -5.95 5.70 -5.61
C ASP A 136 -4.77 6.61 -6.04
N ALA A 137 -4.98 7.50 -7.01
CA ALA A 137 -3.99 8.49 -7.40
C ALA A 137 -3.58 9.38 -6.21
N THR A 138 -4.53 9.73 -5.33
CA THR A 138 -4.24 10.52 -4.13
C THR A 138 -3.27 9.81 -3.17
N PHE A 139 -3.33 8.48 -3.09
CA PHE A 139 -2.36 7.68 -2.33
C PHE A 139 -0.95 7.86 -2.88
N ASN A 140 -0.78 7.77 -4.20
CA ASN A 140 0.51 7.97 -4.86
C ASN A 140 1.01 9.42 -4.73
N VAL A 141 0.13 10.43 -4.78
CA VAL A 141 0.49 11.83 -4.55
C VAL A 141 1.05 12.02 -3.13
N ALA A 142 0.41 11.43 -2.11
CA ALA A 142 0.97 11.42 -0.75
C ALA A 142 2.34 10.75 -0.70
N GLY A 143 2.53 9.66 -1.46
CA GLY A 143 3.82 8.99 -1.63
C GLY A 143 4.91 9.85 -2.27
N VAL A 144 4.57 10.95 -2.94
CA VAL A 144 5.55 11.94 -3.40
C VAL A 144 5.74 13.05 -2.37
N VAL A 145 4.63 13.62 -1.90
CA VAL A 145 4.62 14.81 -1.03
C VAL A 145 5.30 14.53 0.30
N PHE A 146 4.92 13.45 0.99
CA PHE A 146 5.46 13.19 2.32
C PHE A 146 6.92 12.76 2.30
N PRO A 147 7.36 11.91 1.35
CA PRO A 147 8.78 11.65 1.21
C PRO A 147 9.63 12.89 0.92
N LEU A 148 9.14 13.83 0.12
CA LEU A 148 9.82 15.13 -0.07
C LEU A 148 9.92 15.93 1.24
N ILE A 149 8.85 15.95 2.04
CA ILE A 149 8.86 16.60 3.36
C ILE A 149 9.88 15.91 4.28
N THR A 150 9.94 14.58 4.26
CA THR A 150 10.91 13.81 5.04
C THR A 150 12.33 14.11 4.61
N THR A 151 12.65 14.08 3.31
CA THR A 151 13.97 14.47 2.79
C THR A 151 14.32 15.87 3.28
N TYR A 152 13.42 16.84 3.12
CA TYR A 152 13.66 18.21 3.57
C TYR A 152 13.96 18.29 5.07
N ALA A 153 13.19 17.57 5.89
CA ALA A 153 13.38 17.53 7.34
C ALA A 153 14.74 16.92 7.72
N LEU A 154 15.12 15.80 7.10
CA LEU A 154 16.39 15.13 7.38
C LEU A 154 17.59 15.97 6.90
N SER A 155 17.52 16.59 5.71
CA SER A 155 18.59 17.45 5.18
C SER A 155 18.84 18.71 6.01
N HIS A 156 17.85 19.19 6.77
CA HIS A 156 17.98 20.35 7.66
C HIS A 156 18.21 19.96 9.13
N ALA A 157 18.58 18.70 9.39
CA ALA A 157 18.81 18.16 10.73
C ALA A 157 17.61 18.32 11.68
N LEU A 158 16.38 18.37 11.13
CA LEU A 158 15.17 18.33 11.93
C LEU A 158 14.93 16.90 12.45
N SER A 159 14.24 16.80 13.58
CA SER A 159 13.83 15.50 14.12
C SER A 159 12.97 14.72 13.11
N TRP A 160 13.22 13.42 12.99
CA TRP A 160 12.45 12.49 12.15
C TRP A 160 10.92 12.61 12.36
N SER A 161 10.52 12.93 13.59
CA SER A 161 9.12 13.05 13.99
C SER A 161 8.36 14.19 13.32
N TYR A 162 9.03 15.23 12.80
CA TYR A 162 8.36 16.31 12.06
C TYR A 162 7.68 15.79 10.78
N SER A 163 8.23 14.76 10.16
CA SER A 163 7.68 14.16 8.94
C SER A 163 6.32 13.49 9.20
N TYR A 164 6.19 12.80 10.34
CA TYR A 164 4.91 12.24 10.79
C TYR A 164 3.97 13.29 11.40
N LEU A 165 4.51 14.33 12.05
CA LEU A 165 3.72 15.46 12.52
C LEU A 165 3.00 16.17 11.36
N ALA A 166 3.66 16.32 10.21
CA ALA A 166 3.06 16.88 9.00
C ALA A 166 1.81 16.09 8.57
N VAL A 167 1.88 14.75 8.59
CA VAL A 167 0.71 13.90 8.32
C VAL A 167 -0.37 14.07 9.40
N GLY A 168 0.05 14.15 10.68
CA GLY A 168 -0.84 14.41 11.82
C GLY A 168 -1.62 15.72 11.70
N LEU A 169 -1.01 16.78 11.17
CA LEU A 169 -1.69 18.05 10.90
C LEU A 169 -2.78 17.91 9.82
N VAL A 170 -2.52 17.11 8.77
CA VAL A 170 -3.53 16.79 7.76
C VAL A 170 -4.66 15.97 8.37
N ALA A 171 -4.35 15.04 9.28
CA ALA A 171 -5.37 14.29 10.04
C ALA A 171 -6.23 15.21 10.92
N LEU A 172 -5.63 16.18 11.62
CA LEU A 172 -6.39 17.19 12.37
C LEU A 172 -7.30 18.01 11.47
N GLY A 173 -6.80 18.49 10.34
CA GLY A 173 -7.61 19.22 9.35
C GLY A 173 -8.77 18.38 8.82
N THR A 174 -8.54 17.09 8.59
CA THR A 174 -9.56 16.12 8.15
C THR A 174 -10.62 15.91 9.24
N ALA A 175 -10.22 15.81 10.51
CA ALA A 175 -11.16 15.73 11.62
C ALA A 175 -12.02 17.01 11.74
N MET A 176 -11.43 18.20 11.62
CA MET A 176 -12.16 19.46 11.62
C MET A 176 -13.17 19.54 10.47
N MET A 177 -12.74 19.14 9.27
CA MET A 177 -13.61 19.08 8.10
C MET A 177 -14.75 18.06 8.28
N ALA A 178 -14.48 16.90 8.89
CA ALA A 178 -15.50 15.90 9.18
C ALA A 178 -16.53 16.40 10.20
N MET A 179 -16.17 17.27 11.15
CA MET A 179 -17.13 17.92 12.06
C MET A 179 -18.14 18.77 11.29
N MET A 180 -17.63 19.55 10.33
CA MET A 180 -18.42 20.48 9.50
C MET A 180 -19.20 19.79 8.37
N THR A 181 -18.90 18.52 8.07
CA THR A 181 -19.53 17.76 6.98
C THR A 181 -20.74 16.98 7.49
N ASN A 182 -21.79 16.90 6.66
CA ASN A 182 -22.96 16.10 6.95
C ASN A 182 -22.86 14.73 6.22
N PHE A 183 -23.01 13.63 6.97
CA PHE A 183 -22.88 12.26 6.48
C PHE A 183 -24.22 11.59 6.15
N ASP A 184 -25.35 12.30 6.15
CA ASP A 184 -26.69 11.75 5.86
C ASP A 184 -26.74 10.91 4.57
N LEU A 185 -25.95 11.28 3.55
CA LEU A 185 -25.85 10.54 2.28
C LEU A 185 -25.21 9.16 2.39
N CYS A 186 -24.40 8.94 3.43
CA CYS A 186 -23.78 7.66 3.75
C CYS A 186 -24.65 6.85 4.73
N GLU A 187 -25.33 7.51 5.66
CA GLU A 187 -26.13 6.87 6.71
C GLU A 187 -27.50 6.38 6.19
N SER A 188 -28.14 7.09 5.24
CA SER A 188 -29.46 6.69 4.70
C SER A 188 -29.48 5.38 3.89
N LYS A 189 -28.32 4.86 3.51
CA LYS A 189 -28.17 3.53 2.87
C LYS A 189 -27.83 2.43 3.86
N SER A 190 -27.33 2.77 5.05
CA SER A 190 -27.04 1.78 6.09
C SER A 190 -28.31 1.11 6.62
N GLU A 191 -29.46 1.80 6.58
CA GLU A 191 -30.75 1.23 7.04
C GLU A 191 -31.41 0.28 6.02
N ASN A 192 -31.03 0.35 4.73
CA ASN A 192 -31.62 -0.47 3.67
C ASN A 192 -30.66 -1.51 3.07
N SER A 193 -29.51 -1.75 3.71
CA SER A 193 -28.52 -2.76 3.27
C SER A 193 -28.51 -4.02 4.15
N ASN A 194 -29.65 -4.38 4.74
CA ASN A 194 -29.96 -5.77 5.08
C ASN A 194 -30.40 -6.55 3.84
N GLU A 195 -29.61 -6.50 2.77
CA GLU A 195 -29.69 -7.53 1.73
C GLU A 195 -28.87 -8.73 2.22
N THR A 196 -29.59 -9.60 2.92
CA THR A 196 -29.48 -11.06 2.85
C THR A 196 -28.24 -11.55 2.06
N ALA A 197 -27.14 -11.77 2.78
CA ALA A 197 -26.11 -12.71 2.35
C ALA A 197 -26.67 -14.14 2.44
N SER A 198 -27.66 -14.44 1.60
CA SER A 198 -28.26 -15.77 1.44
C SER A 198 -28.36 -16.10 -0.04
N GLY A 199 -27.20 -16.33 -0.63
CA GLY A 199 -27.04 -17.10 -1.84
C GLY A 199 -25.81 -17.96 -1.64
N GLY A 200 -26.00 -19.24 -1.28
CA GLY A 200 -24.93 -20.23 -1.30
C GLY A 200 -24.51 -20.50 -2.74
N GLU A 201 -23.90 -19.51 -3.40
CA GLU A 201 -23.34 -19.67 -4.72
C GLU A 201 -22.08 -20.52 -4.59
N LYS A 202 -22.07 -21.64 -5.32
CA LYS A 202 -20.94 -22.58 -5.33
C LYS A 202 -19.71 -21.84 -5.84
N SER A 203 -18.85 -21.44 -4.91
CA SER A 203 -17.56 -20.84 -5.20
C SER A 203 -16.73 -21.83 -6.00
N GLU A 204 -16.55 -21.57 -7.29
CA GLU A 204 -15.59 -22.29 -8.11
C GLU A 204 -14.17 -21.86 -7.68
N TRP A 205 -13.56 -22.66 -6.82
CA TRP A 205 -12.16 -22.52 -6.46
C TRP A 205 -11.31 -23.15 -7.55
N ASN A 206 -10.72 -22.30 -8.39
CA ASN A 206 -9.76 -22.74 -9.38
C ASN A 206 -8.34 -22.51 -8.87
N PHE A 207 -7.42 -23.43 -9.21
CA PHE A 207 -5.99 -23.29 -8.97
C PHE A 207 -5.45 -21.92 -9.41
N SER A 208 -6.00 -21.36 -10.50
CA SER A 208 -5.66 -20.02 -10.98
C SER A 208 -5.93 -18.90 -9.95
N ILE A 209 -7.03 -18.96 -9.19
CA ILE A 209 -7.38 -17.94 -8.18
C ILE A 209 -6.40 -18.02 -7.00
N ILE A 210 -6.09 -19.23 -6.54
CA ILE A 210 -5.11 -19.46 -5.47
C ILE A 210 -3.73 -18.98 -5.91
N SER A 211 -3.31 -19.31 -7.13
CA SER A 211 -2.03 -18.86 -7.69
C SER A 211 -1.96 -17.33 -7.82
N ALA A 212 -3.07 -16.66 -8.14
CA ALA A 212 -3.14 -15.20 -8.21
C ALA A 212 -3.01 -14.55 -6.82
N GLY A 213 -3.66 -15.11 -5.80
CA GLY A 213 -3.53 -14.63 -4.41
C GLY A 213 -2.10 -14.80 -3.89
N ILE A 214 -1.49 -15.98 -4.06
CA ILE A 214 -0.09 -16.22 -3.68
C ILE A 214 0.85 -15.30 -4.46
N GLY A 215 0.63 -15.13 -5.77
CA GLY A 215 1.43 -14.24 -6.61
C GLY A 215 1.35 -12.78 -6.14
N LEU A 216 0.16 -12.30 -5.76
CA LEU A 216 -0.01 -10.95 -5.21
C LEU A 216 0.63 -10.82 -3.82
N PHE A 217 0.50 -11.82 -2.95
CA PHE A 217 1.19 -11.85 -1.65
C PHE A 217 2.71 -11.71 -1.84
N LEU A 218 3.30 -12.54 -2.70
CA LEU A 218 4.73 -12.51 -3.01
C LEU A 218 5.15 -11.19 -3.68
N GLY A 219 4.33 -10.66 -4.59
CA GLY A 219 4.59 -9.38 -5.25
C GLY A 219 4.59 -8.21 -4.25
N MET A 220 3.67 -8.23 -3.29
CA MET A 220 3.65 -7.26 -2.18
C MET A 220 4.81 -7.45 -1.22
N LEU A 221 5.19 -8.71 -0.96
CA LEU A 221 6.36 -9.03 -0.15
C LEU A 221 7.63 -8.41 -0.77
N ALA A 222 7.84 -8.59 -2.07
CA ALA A 222 8.96 -8.03 -2.81
C ALA A 222 8.95 -6.49 -2.79
N LEU A 223 7.78 -5.89 -3.06
CA LEU A 223 7.60 -4.45 -3.10
C LEU A 223 7.92 -3.77 -1.75
N TYR A 224 7.29 -4.23 -0.68
CA TYR A 224 7.48 -3.61 0.63
C TYR A 224 8.88 -3.89 1.19
N THR A 225 9.50 -5.02 0.83
CA THR A 225 10.90 -5.29 1.19
C THR A 225 11.81 -4.25 0.53
N PHE A 226 11.60 -3.96 -0.76
CA PHE A 226 12.30 -2.88 -1.45
C PHE A 226 12.09 -1.54 -0.73
N LEU A 227 10.85 -1.13 -0.50
CA LEU A 227 10.55 0.17 0.13
C LEU A 227 11.08 0.30 1.55
N THR A 228 11.21 -0.82 2.27
CA THR A 228 11.81 -0.87 3.61
C THR A 228 13.32 -0.63 3.55
N TRP A 229 14.01 -1.37 2.68
CA TRP A 229 15.46 -1.50 2.75
C TRP A 229 16.22 -0.69 1.70
N ALA A 230 15.55 -0.18 0.67
CA ALA A 230 16.21 0.50 -0.44
C ALA A 230 17.07 1.70 0.00
N PRO A 231 16.63 2.61 0.89
CA PRO A 231 17.46 3.75 1.29
C PRO A 231 18.74 3.28 1.98
N MET A 232 18.63 2.30 2.88
CA MET A 232 19.78 1.74 3.57
C MET A 232 20.70 0.98 2.63
N PHE A 233 20.14 0.24 1.66
CA PHE A 233 20.92 -0.49 0.66
C PHE A 233 21.74 0.46 -0.22
N VAL A 234 21.12 1.52 -0.74
CA VAL A 234 21.81 2.51 -1.58
C VAL A 234 22.88 3.25 -0.77
N LYS A 235 22.56 3.66 0.46
CA LYS A 235 23.52 4.28 1.38
C LYS A 235 24.75 3.40 1.60
N GLN A 236 24.56 2.13 2.00
CA GLN A 236 25.67 1.20 2.26
C GLN A 236 26.45 0.83 1.01
N LYS A 237 25.77 0.67 -0.14
CA LYS A 237 26.41 0.24 -1.38
C LYS A 237 27.27 1.33 -2.01
N PHE A 238 26.83 2.59 -1.95
CA PHE A 238 27.49 3.72 -2.62
C PHE A 238 28.21 4.68 -1.68
N ASP A 239 28.15 4.44 -0.38
CA ASP A 239 28.75 5.28 0.66
C ASP A 239 28.31 6.76 0.56
N ILE A 240 27.00 6.95 0.34
CA ILE A 240 26.38 8.28 0.26
C ILE A 240 25.61 8.60 1.55
N PRO A 241 25.35 9.88 1.85
CA PRO A 241 24.48 10.27 2.96
C PRO A 241 23.09 9.63 2.85
N PHE A 242 22.49 9.29 4.01
CA PHE A 242 21.19 8.62 4.04
C PHE A 242 20.06 9.51 3.52
N GLU A 243 20.20 10.83 3.68
CA GLU A 243 19.27 11.84 3.16
C GLU A 243 19.22 11.80 1.63
N GLU A 244 20.38 11.61 0.99
CA GLU A 244 20.48 11.47 -0.47
C GLU A 244 19.95 10.11 -0.94
N ALA A 245 20.27 9.04 -0.20
CA ALA A 245 19.74 7.71 -0.48
C ALA A 245 18.22 7.65 -0.33
N GLY A 246 17.61 8.42 0.57
CA GLY A 246 16.17 8.52 0.75
C GLY A 246 15.42 9.03 -0.48
N ASN A 247 16.06 9.82 -1.35
CA ASN A 247 15.43 10.38 -2.55
C ASN A 247 14.89 9.32 -3.52
N ILE A 248 15.44 8.11 -3.49
CA ILE A 248 14.95 6.99 -4.30
C ILE A 248 13.49 6.66 -3.98
N ILE A 249 13.04 6.85 -2.74
CA ILE A 249 11.64 6.62 -2.35
C ILE A 249 10.72 7.63 -3.04
N THR A 250 11.12 8.90 -3.07
CA THR A 250 10.39 9.94 -3.80
C THR A 250 10.35 9.65 -5.31
N GLN A 251 11.47 9.21 -5.88
CA GLN A 251 11.56 8.83 -7.30
C GLN A 251 10.64 7.67 -7.62
N TYR A 252 10.64 6.64 -6.77
CA TYR A 252 9.76 5.48 -6.87
C TYR A 252 8.28 5.93 -6.93
N TRP A 253 7.81 6.71 -5.96
CA TRP A 253 6.41 7.11 -5.88
C TRP A 253 6.01 8.10 -6.99
N SER A 254 6.94 8.94 -7.45
CA SER A 254 6.71 9.85 -8.58
C SER A 254 6.43 9.06 -9.86
N ALA A 255 7.22 8.00 -10.09
CA ALA A 255 7.00 7.11 -11.21
C ALA A 255 5.75 6.25 -11.04
N ALA A 256 5.46 5.81 -9.81
CA ALA A 256 4.28 5.02 -9.48
C ALA A 256 2.98 5.79 -9.79
N LEU A 257 2.94 7.08 -9.47
CA LEU A 257 1.81 7.96 -9.81
C LEU A 257 1.54 7.98 -11.33
N VAL A 258 2.59 8.18 -12.12
CA VAL A 258 2.50 8.18 -13.60
C VAL A 258 2.14 6.78 -14.10
N GLY A 259 2.74 5.75 -13.51
CA GLY A 259 2.53 4.35 -13.83
C GLY A 259 1.09 3.90 -13.65
N ALA A 260 0.47 4.23 -12.52
CA ALA A 260 -0.93 3.86 -12.22
C ALA A 260 -1.91 4.41 -13.26
N LEU A 261 -1.70 5.66 -13.72
CA LEU A 261 -2.55 6.29 -14.73
C LEU A 261 -2.33 5.66 -16.11
N ILE A 262 -1.07 5.52 -16.53
CA ILE A 262 -0.73 4.97 -17.86
C ILE A 262 -1.09 3.48 -17.94
N SER A 263 -0.82 2.69 -16.89
CA SER A 263 -1.14 1.26 -16.86
C SER A 263 -2.63 1.00 -17.04
N THR A 264 -3.48 1.85 -16.46
CA THR A 264 -4.93 1.73 -16.59
C THR A 264 -5.38 1.87 -18.06
N LEU A 265 -4.74 2.78 -18.81
CA LEU A 265 -4.99 2.93 -20.24
C LEU A 265 -4.48 1.73 -21.04
N ILE A 266 -3.29 1.21 -20.72
CA ILE A 266 -2.69 0.07 -21.43
C ILE A 266 -3.49 -1.21 -21.21
N VAL A 267 -3.93 -1.48 -19.97
CA VAL A 267 -4.72 -2.67 -19.62
C VAL A 267 -6.05 -2.72 -20.38
N SER A 268 -6.62 -1.56 -20.78
CA SER A 268 -7.81 -1.53 -21.62
C SER A 268 -7.59 -1.99 -23.07
N ARG A 269 -6.33 -2.04 -23.53
CA ARG A 269 -5.96 -2.36 -24.92
C ARG A 269 -5.22 -3.69 -25.07
N VAL A 270 -4.68 -4.23 -23.98
CA VAL A 270 -3.85 -5.44 -23.98
C VAL A 270 -4.48 -6.51 -23.10
N LYS A 271 -4.37 -7.77 -23.51
CA LYS A 271 -4.82 -8.91 -22.69
C LYS A 271 -4.08 -8.89 -21.34
N ILE A 272 -4.83 -8.89 -20.24
CA ILE A 272 -4.32 -8.76 -18.87
C ILE A 272 -3.16 -9.73 -18.55
N GLN A 273 -3.19 -10.94 -19.08
CA GLN A 273 -2.15 -11.94 -18.87
C GLN A 273 -0.79 -11.52 -19.47
N HIS A 274 -0.79 -10.96 -20.68
CA HIS A 274 0.44 -10.50 -21.34
C HIS A 274 0.98 -9.24 -20.68
N PHE A 275 0.08 -8.36 -20.25
CA PHE A 275 0.45 -7.17 -19.49
C PHE A 275 1.11 -7.55 -18.17
N LEU A 276 0.49 -8.44 -17.38
CA LEU A 276 1.02 -8.89 -16.10
C LEU A 276 2.40 -9.55 -16.26
N MET A 277 2.56 -10.47 -17.22
CA MET A 277 3.86 -11.10 -17.50
C MET A 277 4.92 -10.07 -17.90
N GLY A 278 4.60 -9.14 -18.82
CA GLY A 278 5.53 -8.12 -19.27
C GLY A 278 6.00 -7.22 -18.14
N MET A 279 5.08 -6.75 -17.28
CA MET A 279 5.42 -5.92 -16.13
C MET A 279 6.22 -6.69 -15.07
N MET A 280 5.96 -8.00 -14.88
CA MET A 280 6.73 -8.82 -13.95
C MET A 280 8.15 -9.07 -14.44
N THR A 281 8.33 -9.33 -15.75
CA THR A 281 9.65 -9.45 -16.37
C THR A 281 10.42 -8.15 -16.28
N LEU A 282 9.75 -7.01 -16.49
CA LEU A 282 10.35 -5.70 -16.31
C LEU A 282 10.79 -5.47 -14.85
N ALA A 283 9.92 -5.77 -13.88
CA ALA A 283 10.25 -5.65 -12.46
C ALA A 283 11.44 -6.55 -12.06
N LEU A 284 11.49 -7.78 -12.58
CA LEU A 284 12.62 -8.69 -12.38
C LEU A 284 13.92 -8.09 -12.93
N ILE A 285 13.94 -7.64 -14.18
CA ILE A 285 15.14 -7.08 -14.81
C ILE A 285 15.62 -5.85 -14.03
N ILE A 286 14.71 -4.93 -13.72
CA ILE A 286 15.05 -3.69 -13.01
C ILE A 286 15.61 -3.99 -11.63
N THR A 287 14.96 -4.86 -10.86
CA THR A 287 15.45 -5.20 -9.51
C THR A 287 16.77 -5.96 -9.56
N SER A 288 16.98 -6.86 -10.52
CA SER A 288 18.30 -7.47 -10.76
C SER A 288 19.38 -6.43 -11.06
N LEU A 289 19.07 -5.43 -11.90
CA LEU A 289 20.00 -4.34 -12.20
C LEU A 289 20.27 -3.46 -10.97
N ILE A 290 19.27 -3.15 -10.14
CA ILE A 290 19.46 -2.38 -8.91
C ILE A 290 20.47 -3.07 -7.99
N VAL A 291 20.33 -4.38 -7.80
CA VAL A 291 21.19 -5.09 -6.83
C VAL A 291 22.61 -5.32 -7.38
N THR A 292 22.77 -5.45 -8.70
CA THR A 292 24.07 -5.75 -9.34
C THR A 292 24.85 -4.52 -9.82
N THR A 293 24.20 -3.38 -10.08
CA THR A 293 24.86 -2.21 -10.66
C THR A 293 25.70 -1.46 -9.64
N ASP A 294 26.96 -1.14 -9.99
CA ASP A 294 27.89 -0.37 -9.16
C ASP A 294 27.97 1.12 -9.58
N LYS A 295 27.05 1.57 -10.42
CA LYS A 295 26.95 2.96 -10.87
C LYS A 295 25.78 3.67 -10.18
N LEU A 296 26.08 4.64 -9.33
CA LEU A 296 25.08 5.44 -8.60
C LEU A 296 24.12 6.17 -9.56
N GLU A 297 24.64 6.69 -10.68
CA GLU A 297 23.85 7.42 -11.69
C GLU A 297 22.66 6.62 -12.23
N TRP A 298 22.78 5.29 -12.28
CA TRP A 298 21.73 4.41 -12.78
C TRP A 298 20.62 4.15 -11.75
N MET A 299 20.89 4.34 -10.45
CA MET A 299 19.93 4.03 -9.39
C MET A 299 18.65 4.86 -9.49
N SER A 300 18.77 6.12 -9.89
CA SER A 300 17.61 7.00 -10.09
C SER A 300 16.70 6.47 -11.20
N TYR A 301 17.27 6.22 -12.39
CA TYR A 301 16.51 5.70 -13.53
C TYR A 301 15.88 4.33 -13.26
N LEU A 302 16.62 3.44 -12.60
CA LEU A 302 16.11 2.11 -12.23
C LEU A 302 14.98 2.21 -11.21
N THR A 303 15.08 3.11 -10.23
CA THR A 303 14.02 3.31 -9.23
C THR A 303 12.76 3.93 -9.83
N TYR A 304 12.90 4.88 -10.77
CA TYR A 304 11.77 5.35 -11.57
C TYR A 304 11.11 4.21 -12.34
N GLY A 305 11.92 3.39 -13.05
CA GLY A 305 11.40 2.25 -13.78
C GLY A 305 10.67 1.24 -12.87
N TYR A 306 11.21 0.99 -11.67
CA TYR A 306 10.61 0.07 -10.71
C TYR A 306 9.29 0.60 -10.15
N GLY A 307 9.22 1.90 -9.80
CA GLY A 307 7.98 2.55 -9.37
C GLY A 307 6.87 2.45 -10.40
N PHE A 308 7.19 2.71 -11.67
CA PHE A 308 6.26 2.53 -12.77
C PHE A 308 5.78 1.07 -12.87
N ALA A 309 6.70 0.11 -12.78
CA ALA A 309 6.38 -1.31 -12.90
C ALA A 309 5.49 -1.81 -11.75
N CYS A 310 5.79 -1.44 -10.52
CA CYS A 310 5.03 -1.86 -9.35
C CYS A 310 3.61 -1.28 -9.31
N ALA A 311 3.43 -0.01 -9.67
CA ALA A 311 2.09 0.58 -9.75
C ALA A 311 1.22 -0.12 -10.80
N ALA A 312 1.82 -0.45 -11.95
CA ALA A 312 1.14 -1.22 -12.98
C ALA A 312 0.79 -2.64 -12.51
N LEU A 313 1.69 -3.29 -11.78
CA LEU A 313 1.51 -4.64 -11.26
C LEU A 313 0.36 -4.71 -10.26
N TYR A 314 0.23 -3.76 -9.33
CA TYR A 314 -0.84 -3.78 -8.34
C TYR A 314 -2.23 -3.81 -8.99
N ASN A 315 -2.48 -2.86 -9.90
CA ASN A 315 -3.73 -2.78 -10.65
C ASN A 315 -3.92 -4.01 -11.54
N ALA A 316 -2.85 -4.52 -12.15
CA ALA A 316 -2.91 -5.70 -12.99
C ALA A 316 -3.25 -6.97 -12.20
N PHE A 317 -2.72 -7.17 -11.00
CA PHE A 317 -3.03 -8.32 -10.17
C PHE A 317 -4.48 -8.34 -9.72
N ILE A 318 -5.02 -7.18 -9.32
CA ILE A 318 -6.43 -7.05 -8.95
C ILE A 318 -7.31 -7.39 -10.16
N ALA A 319 -7.05 -6.78 -11.31
CA ALA A 319 -7.79 -7.06 -12.54
C ALA A 319 -7.64 -8.53 -13.01
N TYR A 320 -6.44 -9.10 -12.90
CA TYR A 320 -6.15 -10.49 -13.24
C TYR A 320 -6.94 -11.45 -12.36
N GLY A 321 -6.94 -11.27 -11.04
CA GLY A 321 -7.65 -12.13 -10.11
C GLY A 321 -9.16 -12.17 -10.34
N VAL A 322 -9.76 -11.05 -10.76
CA VAL A 322 -11.20 -10.96 -11.10
C VAL A 322 -11.50 -11.54 -12.49
N SER A 323 -10.53 -11.59 -13.40
CA SER A 323 -10.72 -12.06 -14.79
C SER A 323 -10.95 -13.58 -14.95
N PHE A 324 -10.69 -14.38 -13.92
CA PHE A 324 -10.81 -15.86 -13.98
C PHE A 324 -12.20 -16.39 -13.62
N VAL A 325 -13.14 -15.54 -13.24
CA VAL A 325 -14.46 -15.98 -12.78
C VAL A 325 -15.54 -15.33 -13.65
N LYS A 326 -16.42 -16.14 -14.25
CA LYS A 326 -17.61 -15.62 -14.97
C LYS A 326 -18.55 -14.85 -14.03
N GLN A 327 -18.59 -15.25 -12.75
CA GLN A 327 -19.21 -14.55 -11.62
C GLN A 327 -18.24 -14.63 -10.44
N ALA A 328 -17.54 -13.53 -10.13
CA ALA A 328 -16.64 -13.51 -8.98
C ALA A 328 -17.44 -13.56 -7.68
N SER A 329 -17.32 -14.67 -6.94
CA SER A 329 -17.87 -14.73 -5.58
C SER A 329 -17.15 -13.72 -4.67
N SER A 330 -17.88 -13.14 -3.73
CA SER A 330 -17.32 -12.24 -2.71
C SER A 330 -16.14 -12.87 -1.94
N LYS A 331 -16.13 -14.20 -1.78
CA LYS A 331 -15.02 -14.95 -1.15
C LYS A 331 -13.71 -14.88 -1.96
N ASN A 332 -13.78 -14.95 -3.28
CA ASN A 332 -12.61 -14.94 -4.16
C ASN A 332 -11.94 -13.57 -4.18
N VAL A 333 -12.73 -12.50 -4.26
CA VAL A 333 -12.24 -11.12 -4.22
C VAL A 333 -11.60 -10.81 -2.87
N SER A 334 -12.28 -11.18 -1.77
CA SER A 334 -11.74 -11.01 -0.42
C SER A 334 -10.42 -11.77 -0.21
N TYR A 335 -10.30 -12.99 -0.73
CA TYR A 335 -9.05 -13.76 -0.65
C TYR A 335 -7.87 -13.03 -1.32
N ILE A 336 -8.07 -12.48 -2.53
CA ILE A 336 -7.03 -11.74 -3.25
C ILE A 336 -6.62 -10.48 -2.47
N LEU A 337 -7.59 -9.71 -1.98
CA LEU A 337 -7.32 -8.49 -1.22
C LEU A 337 -6.56 -8.79 0.08
N ILE A 338 -7.00 -9.79 0.85
CA ILE A 338 -6.33 -10.22 2.08
C ILE A 338 -4.90 -10.70 1.78
N SER A 339 -4.70 -11.44 0.67
CA SER A 339 -3.37 -11.90 0.27
C SER A 339 -2.42 -10.74 0.00
N GLY A 340 -2.88 -9.69 -0.70
CA GLY A 340 -2.09 -8.48 -0.92
C GLY A 340 -1.76 -7.74 0.38
N SER A 341 -2.76 -7.53 1.24
CA SER A 341 -2.55 -6.87 2.53
C SER A 341 -1.65 -7.66 3.47
N ALA A 342 -1.75 -9.00 3.47
CA ALA A 342 -0.88 -9.87 4.24
C ALA A 342 0.58 -9.75 3.75
N GLY A 343 0.80 -9.69 2.44
CA GLY A 343 2.14 -9.48 1.87
C GLY A 343 2.76 -8.16 2.35
N ALA A 344 1.99 -7.08 2.31
CA ALA A 344 2.41 -5.77 2.83
C ALA A 344 2.66 -5.76 4.34
N MET A 345 1.79 -6.44 5.11
CA MET A 345 1.91 -6.57 6.57
C MET A 345 3.17 -7.35 6.95
N PHE A 346 3.37 -8.54 6.40
CA PHE A 346 4.47 -9.41 6.85
C PHE A 346 5.83 -9.01 6.27
N SER A 347 5.87 -8.24 5.18
CA SER A 347 7.11 -7.91 4.49
C SER A 347 8.18 -7.28 5.38
N PRO A 348 7.92 -6.18 6.13
CA PRO A 348 8.96 -5.59 6.95
C PRO A 348 9.49 -6.56 8.02
N ALA A 349 8.62 -7.25 8.75
CA ALA A 349 9.03 -8.22 9.78
C ALA A 349 9.81 -9.42 9.22
N ILE A 350 9.35 -10.01 8.10
CA ILE A 350 10.05 -11.12 7.45
C ILE A 350 11.41 -10.64 6.96
N SER A 351 11.46 -9.52 6.24
CA SER A 351 12.71 -8.99 5.69
C SER A 351 13.71 -8.58 6.79
N SER A 352 13.26 -7.99 7.90
CA SER A 352 14.09 -7.73 9.09
C SER A 352 14.68 -9.00 9.70
N MET A 353 13.89 -10.06 9.81
CA MET A 353 14.39 -11.34 10.31
C MET A 353 15.49 -11.88 9.40
N PHE A 354 15.27 -11.86 8.08
CA PHE A 354 16.28 -12.30 7.12
C PHE A 354 17.52 -11.40 7.12
N GLU A 355 17.37 -10.07 7.18
CA GLU A 355 18.49 -9.13 7.24
C GLU A 355 19.43 -9.46 8.40
N SER A 356 18.88 -9.77 9.57
CA SER A 356 19.66 -10.12 10.76
C SER A 356 20.50 -11.41 10.64
N VAL A 357 20.14 -12.32 9.72
CA VAL A 357 20.78 -13.63 9.56
C VAL A 357 21.68 -13.67 8.32
N ILE A 358 21.22 -13.12 7.20
CA ILE A 358 21.86 -13.25 5.88
C ILE A 358 22.36 -11.91 5.31
N GLY A 359 22.12 -10.79 6.00
CA GLY A 359 22.57 -9.45 5.64
C GLY A 359 21.73 -8.75 4.57
N LEU A 360 21.79 -7.42 4.57
CA LEU A 360 21.03 -6.53 3.68
C LEU A 360 21.16 -6.84 2.19
N GLN A 361 22.38 -7.10 1.72
CA GLN A 361 22.61 -7.36 0.30
C GLN A 361 21.89 -8.62 -0.17
N THR A 362 21.88 -9.68 0.64
CA THR A 362 21.18 -10.94 0.33
C THR A 362 19.66 -10.76 0.35
N VAL A 363 19.13 -9.98 1.30
CA VAL A 363 17.70 -9.61 1.33
C VAL A 363 17.30 -8.89 0.05
N MET A 364 18.13 -7.97 -0.44
CA MET A 364 17.87 -7.28 -1.70
C MET A 364 17.93 -8.22 -2.91
N TYR A 365 18.86 -9.20 -2.93
CA TYR A 365 18.90 -10.25 -3.96
C TYR A 365 17.67 -11.18 -3.94
N ALA A 366 16.97 -11.32 -2.82
CA ALA A 366 15.75 -12.12 -2.75
C ALA A 366 14.61 -11.53 -3.57
N ILE A 367 14.56 -10.19 -3.75
CA ILE A 367 13.49 -9.48 -4.49
C ILE A 367 13.36 -9.98 -5.95
N PRO A 368 14.42 -9.95 -6.79
CA PRO A 368 14.32 -10.48 -8.16
C PRO A 368 14.02 -11.99 -8.19
N VAL A 369 14.49 -12.76 -7.21
CA VAL A 369 14.17 -14.20 -7.10
C VAL A 369 12.68 -14.40 -6.85
N ILE A 370 12.05 -13.59 -5.99
CA ILE A 370 10.61 -13.64 -5.77
C ILE A 370 9.86 -13.35 -7.08
N TYR A 371 10.28 -12.35 -7.85
CA TYR A 371 9.67 -12.09 -9.17
C TYR A 371 9.86 -13.24 -10.17
N ALA A 372 11.01 -13.92 -10.15
CA ALA A 372 11.26 -15.11 -10.97
C ALA A 372 10.30 -16.26 -10.61
N ILE A 373 10.09 -16.48 -9.31
CA ILE A 373 9.15 -17.50 -8.81
C ILE A 373 7.73 -17.18 -9.29
N ILE A 374 7.28 -15.93 -9.15
CA ILE A 374 5.95 -15.50 -9.60
C ILE A 374 5.80 -15.71 -11.12
N LEU A 375 6.82 -15.33 -11.91
CA LEU A 375 6.82 -15.56 -13.36
C LEU A 375 6.73 -17.05 -13.70
N GLY A 376 7.49 -17.90 -13.01
CA GLY A 376 7.43 -19.36 -13.16
C GLY A 376 6.02 -19.90 -12.87
N MET A 377 5.40 -19.46 -11.77
CA MET A 377 4.04 -19.84 -11.39
C MET A 377 3.02 -19.42 -12.47
N LEU A 378 3.13 -18.19 -13.00
CA LEU A 378 2.23 -17.70 -14.04
C LEU A 378 2.38 -18.49 -15.35
N VAL A 379 3.61 -18.83 -15.75
CA VAL A 379 3.85 -19.64 -16.96
C VAL A 379 3.29 -21.06 -16.79
N MET A 380 3.51 -21.69 -15.63
CA MET A 380 2.98 -23.02 -15.34
C MET A 380 1.44 -23.05 -15.34
N SER A 381 0.81 -22.07 -14.71
CA SER A 381 -0.65 -21.93 -14.70
C SER A 381 -1.22 -21.81 -16.13
N ARG A 382 -0.54 -21.07 -17.01
CA ARG A 382 -0.96 -20.95 -18.42
C ARG A 382 -0.84 -22.26 -19.19
N ARG A 383 0.24 -23.02 -18.98
CA ARG A 383 0.44 -24.33 -19.64
C ARG A 383 -0.65 -25.31 -19.24
N GLN A 384 -0.95 -25.41 -17.95
CA GLN A 384 -2.04 -26.27 -17.45
C GLN A 384 -3.41 -25.87 -18.00
N ALA A 385 -3.71 -24.56 -18.08
CA ALA A 385 -4.95 -24.09 -18.67
C ALA A 385 -5.08 -24.45 -20.17
N ALA A 386 -3.98 -24.36 -20.92
CA ALA A 386 -3.94 -24.76 -22.33
C ALA A 386 -4.10 -26.28 -22.51
N GLU A 387 -3.41 -27.08 -21.70
CA GLU A 387 -3.50 -28.55 -21.72
C GLU A 387 -4.93 -29.04 -21.39
N ASN A 388 -5.58 -28.45 -20.39
CA ASN A 388 -6.96 -28.78 -20.03
C ASN A 388 -7.96 -28.40 -21.14
N SER A 389 -7.70 -27.31 -21.89
CA SER A 389 -8.55 -26.92 -23.02
C SER A 389 -8.39 -27.84 -24.23
N LEU A 390 -7.20 -28.41 -24.44
CA LEU A 390 -6.93 -29.40 -25.49
C LEU A 390 -7.46 -30.79 -25.15
N ALA A 391 -7.48 -31.17 -23.86
CA ALA A 391 -8.03 -32.44 -23.41
C ALA A 391 -9.58 -32.51 -23.44
N MET A 392 -10.26 -31.36 -23.52
CA MET A 392 -11.72 -31.25 -23.64
C MET A 392 -12.22 -31.03 -25.07
N ALA A 393 -11.31 -30.77 -26.03
CA ALA A 393 -11.59 -30.61 -27.45
C ALA A 393 -11.33 -31.94 -28.18
#